data_AF-A0A1E3EET6-F1
#
_entry.id   AF-A0A1E3EET6-F1
#
_cell.length_a   1.000
_cell.length_b   1.000
_cell.length_c   1.000
_cell.angle_alpha   90.00
_cell.angle_beta   90.00
_cell.angle_gamma   90.00
#
_symmetry.space_group_name_H-M   'P 1'
#
loop_
_entity.id
_entity.type
_entity.pdbx_description
1 polymer ?
#
loop_
_entity_poly.entity_id
_entity_poly.type
_entity_poly.pdbx_seq_one_letter_code
_entity_poly.pdbx_strand_id
1 'polypeptide(L)'
;MTARKPDPSPESLARADRQRLAAEEGARAMAEVERDALAIRKNMERLRALREAREAEAATEADAAAPAAKRTIKRVKRIVR
;
A
#
# COMPACT_ATOMS: atom_id res chain seq x y z
N MET A 1 -55.11 -8.42 -27.10
CA MET A 1 -54.68 -7.08 -27.55
C MET A 1 -53.80 -6.47 -26.47
N THR A 2 -52.49 -6.38 -26.69
CA THR A 2 -51.54 -5.83 -25.70
C THR A 2 -51.56 -4.30 -25.79
N ALA A 3 -52.04 -3.62 -24.77
CA ALA A 3 -52.02 -2.16 -24.71
C ALA A 3 -50.57 -1.66 -24.57
N ARG A 4 -50.15 -0.75 -25.44
CA ARG A 4 -48.84 -0.10 -25.37
C ARG A 4 -48.85 0.90 -24.20
N LYS A 5 -47.80 0.88 -23.38
CA LYS A 5 -47.66 1.85 -22.28
C LYS A 5 -47.53 3.27 -22.88
N PRO A 6 -48.17 4.28 -22.27
CA PRO A 6 -48.04 5.66 -22.73
C PRO A 6 -46.60 6.15 -22.56
N ASP A 7 -46.19 7.07 -23.44
CA ASP A 7 -44.87 7.68 -23.36
C ASP A 7 -44.70 8.47 -22.04
N PRO A 8 -43.50 8.46 -21.46
CA PRO A 8 -43.25 9.11 -20.18
C PRO A 8 -43.45 10.62 -20.27
N SER A 9 -43.98 11.21 -19.20
CA SER A 9 -44.14 12.67 -19.12
C SER A 9 -42.77 13.38 -19.10
N PRO A 10 -42.70 14.66 -19.54
CA PRO A 10 -41.46 15.44 -19.50
C PRO A 10 -40.83 15.51 -18.09
N GLU A 11 -41.66 15.61 -17.05
CA GLU A 11 -41.17 15.56 -15.66
C GLU A 11 -40.56 14.21 -15.29
N SER A 12 -41.09 13.11 -15.83
CA SER A 12 -40.57 11.77 -15.57
C SER A 12 -39.21 11.57 -16.23
N LEU A 13 -39.03 12.10 -17.45
CA LEU A 13 -37.73 12.14 -18.12
C LEU A 13 -36.72 12.97 -17.33
N ALA A 14 -37.10 14.18 -16.90
CA ALA A 14 -36.21 15.03 -16.09
C ALA A 14 -35.83 14.38 -14.76
N ARG A 15 -36.74 13.62 -14.12
CA ARG A 15 -36.43 12.85 -12.91
C ARG A 15 -35.46 11.71 -13.19
N ALA A 16 -35.65 10.99 -14.30
CA ALA A 16 -34.77 9.91 -14.72
C ALA A 16 -33.35 10.42 -15.05
N ASP A 17 -33.24 11.56 -15.74
CA ASP A 17 -31.95 12.18 -16.04
C ASP A 17 -31.20 12.59 -14.77
N ARG A 18 -31.90 13.20 -13.80
CA ARG A 18 -31.29 13.53 -12.49
C ARG A 18 -30.81 12.28 -11.75
N GLN A 19 -31.59 11.20 -11.76
CA GLN A 19 -31.18 9.94 -11.14
C GLN A 19 -29.96 9.34 -11.83
N ARG A 20 -29.91 9.38 -13.17
CA ARG A 20 -28.76 8.91 -13.93
C ARG A 20 -27.50 9.69 -13.57
N LEU A 21 -27.58 11.03 -13.56
CA LEU A 21 -26.45 11.89 -13.19
C LEU A 21 -25.98 11.61 -11.76
N ALA A 22 -26.89 11.52 -10.79
CA ALA A 22 -26.54 11.20 -9.42
C ALA A 22 -25.86 9.82 -9.29
N ALA A 23 -26.30 8.82 -10.05
CA ALA A 23 -25.68 7.50 -10.08
C ALA A 23 -24.27 7.54 -10.69
N GLU A 24 -24.09 8.27 -11.80
CA GLU A 24 -22.78 8.46 -12.43
C GLU A 24 -21.80 9.19 -11.52
N GLU A 25 -22.25 10.26 -10.86
CA GLU A 25 -21.45 11.02 -9.89
C GLU A 25 -21.08 10.17 -8.68
N GLY A 26 -22.02 9.39 -8.14
CA GLY A 26 -21.77 8.45 -7.06
C GLY A 26 -20.72 7.39 -7.45
N ALA A 27 -20.81 6.83 -8.65
CA ALA A 27 -19.83 5.88 -9.16
C ALA A 27 -18.43 6.51 -9.30
N ARG A 28 -18.35 7.75 -9.79
CA ARG A 28 -17.07 8.48 -9.90
C ARG A 28 -16.44 8.76 -8.53
N ALA A 29 -17.25 9.19 -7.56
CA ALA A 29 -16.77 9.46 -6.20
C ALA A 29 -16.21 8.18 -5.53
N MET A 30 -16.88 7.04 -5.69
CA MET A 30 -16.38 5.76 -5.18
C MET A 30 -15.06 5.36 -5.86
N ALA A 31 -14.96 5.52 -7.18
CA ALA A 31 -13.74 5.23 -7.92
C ALA A 31 -12.56 6.13 -7.50
N GLU A 32 -12.81 7.39 -7.13
CA GLU A 32 -11.79 8.28 -6.56
C GLU A 32 -11.26 7.77 -5.23
N VAL A 33 -12.16 7.44 -4.30
CA VAL A 33 -11.79 6.89 -2.99
C VAL A 33 -10.97 5.60 -3.14
N GLU A 34 -11.36 4.71 -4.05
CA GLU A 34 -10.61 3.48 -4.32
C GLU A 34 -9.20 3.75 -4.88
N ARG A 35 -9.07 4.70 -5.80
CA ARG A 35 -7.77 5.12 -6.35
C ARG A 35 -6.87 5.68 -5.26
N ASP A 36 -7.39 6.53 -4.39
CA ASP A 36 -6.63 7.13 -3.30
C ASP A 36 -6.20 6.07 -2.28
N ALA A 37 -7.09 5.15 -1.93
CA ALA A 37 -6.77 4.03 -1.04
C ALA A 37 -5.67 3.12 -1.61
N LEU A 38 -5.69 2.87 -2.93
CA LEU A 38 -4.63 2.14 -3.61
C LEU A 38 -3.29 2.90 -3.61
N ALA A 39 -3.34 4.21 -3.85
CA ALA A 39 -2.15 5.06 -3.85
C ALA A 39 -1.47 5.08 -2.46
N ILE A 40 -2.26 5.22 -1.40
CA ILE A 40 -1.78 5.18 -0.01
C ILE A 40 -1.12 3.84 0.30
N ARG A 41 -1.77 2.71 -0.06
CA ARG A 41 -1.21 1.37 0.18
C ARG A 41 0.15 1.18 -0.50
N LYS A 42 0.24 1.51 -1.79
CA LYS A 42 1.49 1.44 -2.55
C LYS A 42 2.58 2.34 -1.97
N ASN A 43 2.21 3.54 -1.52
CA ASN A 43 3.16 4.45 -0.88
C ASN A 43 3.69 3.87 0.45
N MET A 44 2.80 3.30 1.26
CA MET A 44 3.17 2.66 2.52
C MET A 44 4.09 1.45 2.32
N GLU A 45 3.82 0.62 1.32
CA GLU A 45 4.70 -0.49 0.91
C GLU A 45 6.09 0.03 0.51
N ARG A 46 6.14 1.07 -0.34
CA ARG A 46 7.40 1.71 -0.73
C ARG A 46 8.16 2.26 0.47
N LEU A 47 7.48 2.93 1.41
CA LEU A 47 8.11 3.47 2.61
C LEU A 47 8.66 2.37 3.52
N ARG A 48 7.96 1.24 3.64
CA ARG A 48 8.47 0.07 4.37
C ARG A 48 9.74 -0.48 3.72
N ALA A 49 9.72 -0.71 2.41
CA ALA A 49 10.90 -1.18 1.68
C ALA A 49 12.11 -0.23 1.82
N LEU A 50 11.86 1.09 1.80
CA LEU A 50 12.93 2.08 2.02
C LEU A 50 13.48 2.06 3.45
N ARG A 51 12.64 1.81 4.47
CA ARG A 51 13.11 1.66 5.85
C ARG A 51 13.94 0.40 6.01
N GLU A 52 13.44 -0.74 5.52
CA GLU A 52 14.15 -2.02 5.55
C GLU A 52 15.52 -1.92 4.85
N ALA A 53 15.58 -1.26 3.68
CA ALA A 53 16.84 -1.02 2.97
C ALA A 53 17.82 -0.17 3.80
N ARG A 54 17.34 0.92 4.43
CA ARG A 54 18.17 1.76 5.30
C ARG A 54 18.63 1.04 6.57
N GLU A 55 17.78 0.21 7.16
CA GLU A 55 18.14 -0.60 8.32
C GLU A 55 19.18 -1.66 7.96
N ALA A 56 19.06 -2.28 6.77
CA ALA A 56 20.07 -3.19 6.25
C ALA A 56 21.41 -2.47 6.02
N GLU A 57 21.41 -1.29 5.37
CA GLU A 57 22.61 -0.47 5.20
C GLU A 57 23.25 -0.13 6.56
N ALA A 58 22.46 0.38 7.51
CA ALA A 58 22.95 0.70 8.85
C ALA A 58 23.50 -0.52 9.61
N ALA A 59 22.88 -1.69 9.45
CA ALA A 59 23.37 -2.93 10.02
C ALA A 59 24.71 -3.35 9.39
N THR A 60 24.88 -3.19 8.07
CA THR A 60 26.16 -3.47 7.41
C THR A 60 27.27 -2.50 7.84
N GLU A 61 26.96 -1.22 8.02
CA GLU A 61 27.90 -0.22 8.54
C GLU A 61 28.29 -0.53 10.00
N ALA A 62 27.32 -0.92 10.83
CA ALA A 62 27.58 -1.31 12.22
C ALA A 62 28.44 -2.58 12.31
N ASP A 63 28.21 -3.57 11.45
CA ASP A 63 28.99 -4.81 11.41
C ASP A 63 30.42 -4.56 10.87
N ALA A 64 30.56 -3.65 9.89
CA ALA A 64 31.87 -3.19 9.41
C ALA A 64 32.63 -2.34 10.44
N ALA A 65 31.92 -1.59 11.28
CA ALA A 65 32.49 -0.79 12.37
C ALA A 65 32.76 -1.60 13.65
N ALA A 66 32.22 -2.81 13.77
CA ALA A 66 32.48 -3.67 14.92
C ALA A 66 33.98 -4.07 14.91
N PRO A 67 34.75 -3.76 15.98
CA PRO A 67 36.14 -4.14 16.03
C PRO A 67 36.23 -5.67 16.02
N ALA A 68 36.86 -6.24 14.99
CA ALA A 68 37.07 -7.67 14.83
C ALA A 68 37.50 -8.28 16.17
N ALA A 69 36.57 -8.99 16.83
CA ALA A 69 36.80 -9.55 18.15
C ALA A 69 38.00 -10.50 18.04
N LYS A 70 39.15 -10.04 18.57
CA LYS A 70 40.42 -10.79 18.55
C LYS A 70 40.17 -12.12 19.26
N ARG A 71 40.10 -13.21 18.49
CA ARG A 71 40.03 -14.58 19.00
C ARG A 71 41.22 -14.78 19.93
N THR A 72 40.97 -14.78 21.24
CA THR A 72 41.99 -15.07 22.24
C THR A 72 42.36 -16.55 22.14
N ILE A 73 43.49 -16.83 21.47
CA ILE A 73 44.10 -18.14 21.41
C ILE A 73 44.44 -18.53 22.86
N LYS A 74 43.65 -19.43 23.45
CA LYS A 74 43.94 -20.03 24.76
C LYS A 74 45.27 -20.77 24.68
N ARG A 75 46.34 -20.20 25.24
CA ARG A 75 47.65 -20.88 25.39
C ARG A 75 47.48 -22.07 26.32
N VAL A 76 47.58 -23.27 25.77
CA VAL A 76 47.65 -24.53 26.53
C VAL A 76 48.97 -24.51 27.32
N LYS A 77 48.90 -24.38 28.65
CA LYS A 77 50.06 -24.57 29.53
C LYS A 77 50.42 -26.05 29.52
N ARG A 78 51.54 -26.38 28.87
CA ARG A 78 52.16 -27.71 28.92
C ARG A 78 52.74 -27.90 30.33
N ILE A 79 52.08 -28.74 31.13
CA ILE A 79 52.64 -29.22 32.41
C ILE A 79 53.72 -30.23 32.05
N VAL A 80 54.96 -29.95 32.45
CA VAL A 80 56.06 -30.91 32.41
C VAL A 80 56.14 -31.58 33.78
N ARG A 81 56.26 -32.91 33.72
CA ARG A 81 56.20 -33.90 34.78
C ARG A 81 57.38 -33.83 35.74
#